data_AF-A0A412LJC3-F1
#
_entry.id   AF-A0A412LJC3-F1
#
_cell.length_a   1.000
_cell.length_b   1.000
_cell.length_c   1.000
_cell.angle_alpha   90.00
_cell.angle_beta   90.00
_cell.angle_gamma   90.00
#
_symmetry.space_group_name_H-M   'P 1'
#
loop_
_entity.id
_entity.type
_entity.pdbx_description
1 polymer ?
#
loop_
_entity_poly.entity_id
_entity_poly.type
_entity_poly.pdbx_seq_one_letter_code
_entity_poly.pdbx_strand_id
1 'polypeptide(L)'
;MVEAAEPTSDERLDAFVVTFELTERERDILEALVASHESVQDIAATLFLSRSTLYRHIASINKKTGAVSRVALINFFWSWTPQD
;
A
#
# COMPACT_ATOMS: atom_id res chain seq x y z
N MET A 1 2.45 32.85 1.77
CA MET A 1 1.71 31.68 2.28
C MET A 1 2.19 30.51 1.45
N VAL A 2 3.04 29.65 2.01
CA VAL A 2 3.43 28.41 1.32
C VAL A 2 2.25 27.45 1.45
N GLU A 3 1.52 27.22 0.35
CA GLU A 3 0.69 26.02 0.25
C GLU A 3 1.65 24.85 0.46
N ALA A 4 1.50 24.11 1.56
CA ALA A 4 2.12 22.81 1.66
C ALA A 4 1.46 21.97 0.55
N ALA A 5 2.17 21.80 -0.56
CA ALA A 5 1.76 20.87 -1.60
C ALA A 5 1.52 19.52 -0.91
N GLU A 6 0.36 18.90 -1.14
CA GLU A 6 0.15 17.54 -0.66
C GLU A 6 1.33 16.67 -1.13
N PRO A 7 1.88 15.80 -0.26
CA PRO A 7 2.96 14.92 -0.66
C PRO A 7 2.52 14.16 -1.92
N THR A 8 3.42 14.08 -2.89
CA THR A 8 3.18 13.27 -4.07
C THR A 8 2.85 11.83 -3.65
N SER A 9 2.11 11.09 -4.47
CA SER A 9 1.75 9.70 -4.15
C SER A 9 2.97 8.84 -3.79
N ASP A 10 4.12 9.11 -4.41
CA ASP A 10 5.39 8.43 -4.16
C ASP A 10 6.00 8.80 -2.80
N GLU A 11 6.01 10.08 -2.42
CA GLU A 11 6.50 10.52 -1.10
C GLU A 11 5.62 9.98 0.04
N ARG A 12 4.29 9.95 -0.16
CA ARG A 12 3.37 9.32 0.80
C ARG A 12 3.65 7.82 0.90
N LEU A 13 3.87 7.14 -0.22
CA LEU A 13 4.19 5.71 -0.25
C LEU A 13 5.47 5.40 0.51
N ASP A 14 6.54 6.15 0.25
CA ASP A 14 7.83 5.92 0.89
C ASP A 14 7.76 6.20 2.40
N ALA A 15 7.08 7.26 2.83
CA ALA A 15 6.85 7.54 4.25
C ALA A 15 6.02 6.44 4.94
N PHE A 16 4.99 5.92 4.26
CA PHE A 16 4.15 4.84 4.78
C PHE A 16 4.96 3.55 4.91
N VAL A 17 5.78 3.22 3.92
CA VAL A 17 6.67 2.05 3.92
C VAL A 17 7.63 2.09 5.10
N VAL A 18 8.25 3.25 5.36
CA VAL A 18 9.16 3.42 6.50
C VAL A 18 8.40 3.30 7.82
N THR A 19 7.24 3.96 7.96
CA THR A 19 6.46 3.98 9.20
C THR A 19 5.98 2.59 9.64
N PHE A 20 5.56 1.77 8.68
CA PHE A 20 5.02 0.43 8.94
C PHE A 20 6.02 -0.70 8.64
N GLU A 21 7.29 -0.35 8.43
CA GLU A 21 8.39 -1.30 8.18
C GLU A 21 8.04 -2.30 7.06
N LEU A 22 7.46 -1.81 5.96
CA LEU A 22 7.13 -2.64 4.82
C LEU A 22 8.40 -3.04 4.08
N THR A 23 8.46 -4.30 3.64
CA THR A 23 9.52 -4.77 2.75
C THR A 23 9.36 -4.15 1.36
N GLU A 24 10.42 -4.16 0.56
CA GLU A 24 10.38 -3.74 -0.85
C GLU A 24 9.24 -4.44 -1.62
N ARG A 25 9.05 -5.75 -1.38
CA ARG A 25 7.97 -6.48 -2.03
C ARG A 25 6.58 -6.06 -1.57
N GLU A 26 6.43 -5.67 -0.31
CA GLU A 26 5.17 -5.15 0.21
C GLU A 26 4.90 -3.73 -0.30
N ARG A 27 5.95 -2.92 -0.54
CA ARG A 27 5.85 -1.62 -1.22
C ARG A 27 5.28 -1.78 -2.62
N ASP A 28 5.86 -2.66 -3.46
CA ASP A 28 5.36 -2.91 -4.83
C ASP A 28 3.87 -3.28 -4.84
N ILE A 29 3.49 -4.14 -3.89
CA ILE A 29 2.12 -4.61 -3.77
C ILE A 29 1.22 -3.46 -3.34
N LEU A 30 1.61 -2.70 -2.32
CA LEU A 30 0.83 -1.55 -1.86
C LEU A 30 0.66 -0.52 -2.99
N GLU A 31 1.71 -0.21 -3.73
CA GLU A 31 1.69 0.68 -4.89
C GLU A 31 0.66 0.20 -5.93
N ALA A 32 0.71 -1.06 -6.33
CA ALA A 32 -0.25 -1.63 -7.26
C ALA A 32 -1.70 -1.60 -6.72
N LEU A 33 -1.88 -1.82 -5.41
CA LEU A 33 -3.20 -1.78 -4.77
C LEU A 33 -3.82 -0.38 -4.75
N VAL A 34 -3.01 0.68 -4.61
CA VAL A 34 -3.50 2.06 -4.47
C VAL A 34 -3.51 2.82 -5.79
N ALA A 35 -2.66 2.43 -6.75
CA ALA A 35 -2.58 3.04 -8.08
C ALA A 35 -3.69 2.55 -9.02
N SER A 36 -4.19 1.32 -8.85
CA SER A 36 -5.13 0.71 -9.77
C SER A 36 -6.46 0.29 -9.11
N HIS A 37 -7.54 0.37 -9.90
CA HIS A 37 -8.85 -0.20 -9.54
C HIS A 37 -8.96 -1.67 -9.98
N GLU A 38 -7.83 -2.33 -10.24
CA GLU A 38 -7.78 -3.65 -10.83
C GLU A 38 -8.18 -4.75 -9.85
N SER A 39 -8.60 -5.87 -10.43
CA SER A 39 -8.88 -7.07 -9.67
C SER A 39 -7.60 -7.62 -9.02
N VAL A 40 -7.76 -8.43 -7.96
CA VAL A 40 -6.60 -9.09 -7.31
C VAL A 40 -5.87 -10.02 -8.29
N GLN A 41 -6.58 -10.54 -9.29
CA GLN A 41 -6.05 -11.42 -10.32
C GLN A 41 -5.11 -10.67 -11.26
N ASP A 42 -5.52 -9.49 -11.73
CA ASP A 42 -4.73 -8.67 -12.65
C ASP A 42 -3.48 -8.14 -11.94
N ILE A 43 -3.61 -7.67 -10.70
CA ILE A 43 -2.47 -7.25 -9.87
C ILE A 43 -1.49 -8.40 -9.66
N ALA A 44 -1.98 -9.62 -9.38
CA ALA A 44 -1.12 -10.78 -9.25
C ALA A 44 -0.36 -11.07 -10.56
N ALA A 45 -1.03 -10.96 -11.70
CA ALA A 45 -0.41 -11.16 -13.01
C ALA A 45 0.67 -10.11 -13.30
N THR A 46 0.37 -8.82 -13.09
CA THR A 46 1.32 -7.70 -13.27
C THR A 46 2.56 -7.86 -12.40
N LEU A 47 2.38 -8.37 -11.17
CA LEU A 47 3.49 -8.61 -10.25
C LEU A 47 4.16 -9.98 -10.43
N PHE A 48 3.75 -10.80 -11.41
CA PHE A 48 4.24 -12.16 -11.63
C PHE A 48 4.12 -13.06 -10.39
N LEU A 49 3.01 -12.92 -9.66
CA LEU A 49 2.70 -13.68 -8.44
C LEU A 49 1.54 -14.66 -8.65
N SER A 50 1.55 -15.73 -7.86
CA SER A 50 0.33 -16.49 -7.62
C SER A 50 -0.62 -15.69 -6.73
N ARG A 51 -1.93 -15.91 -6.88
CA ARG A 51 -2.95 -15.30 -6.02
C ARG A 51 -2.71 -15.59 -4.54
N SER A 52 -2.33 -16.82 -4.19
CA SER A 52 -2.05 -17.22 -2.81
C SER A 52 -0.85 -16.47 -2.22
N THR A 53 0.18 -16.20 -3.04
CA THR A 53 1.32 -15.38 -2.61
C THR A 53 0.91 -13.93 -2.42
N LEU A 54 0.14 -13.35 -3.35
CA LEU A 54 -0.38 -11.99 -3.20
C LEU A 54 -1.21 -11.84 -1.92
N TYR A 55 -2.15 -12.76 -1.65
CA TYR A 55 -2.95 -12.71 -0.42
C TYR A 55 -2.12 -12.83 0.85
N ARG A 56 -1.05 -13.64 0.85
CA ARG A 56 -0.13 -13.74 2.00
C ARG A 56 0.58 -12.42 2.26
N HIS A 57 1.02 -11.71 1.22
CA HIS A 57 1.60 -10.38 1.37
C HIS A 57 0.57 -9.35 1.84
N ILE A 58 -0.65 -9.33 1.28
CA ILE A 58 -1.73 -8.45 1.75
C ILE A 58 -2.02 -8.69 3.23
N ALA A 59 -2.06 -9.95 3.67
CA ALA A 59 -2.26 -10.29 5.08
C ALA A 59 -1.09 -9.80 5.96
N SER A 60 0.16 -9.89 5.47
CA SER A 60 1.34 -9.35 6.15
C SER A 60 1.26 -7.83 6.30
N ILE A 61 0.93 -7.11 5.22
CA ILE A 61 0.76 -5.65 5.23
C ILE A 61 -0.35 -5.26 6.20
N ASN A 62 -1.51 -5.92 6.11
CA ASN A 62 -2.64 -5.70 7.02
C ASN A 62 -2.24 -5.89 8.49
N LYS A 63 -1.42 -6.91 8.80
CA LYS A 63 -0.92 -7.12 10.16
C LYS A 63 -0.01 -5.98 10.63
N LYS A 64 0.85 -5.46 9.75
CA LYS A 64 1.77 -4.35 10.06
C LYS A 64 1.04 -3.01 10.23
N THR A 65 0.02 -2.76 9.42
CA THR A 65 -0.75 -1.50 9.41
C THR A 65 -1.96 -1.51 10.33
N GLY A 66 -2.37 -2.68 10.82
CA GLY A 66 -3.62 -2.86 11.58
C GLY A 66 -4.89 -2.86 10.71
N ALA A 67 -4.76 -2.83 9.38
CA ALA A 67 -5.90 -2.90 8.48
C ALA A 67 -6.56 -4.29 8.49
N VAL A 68 -7.88 -4.34 8.35
CA VAL A 68 -8.65 -5.60 8.40
C VAL A 68 -8.94 -6.21 7.03
N SER A 69 -8.72 -5.45 5.95
CA SER A 69 -9.00 -5.88 4.57
C SER A 69 -8.23 -5.04 3.56
N ARG A 70 -8.16 -5.50 2.30
CA ARG A 70 -7.59 -4.72 1.18
C ARG A 70 -8.24 -3.33 1.08
N VAL A 71 -9.56 -3.26 1.16
CA VAL A 71 -10.29 -1.99 1.04
C VAL A 71 -9.98 -1.07 2.23
N ALA A 72 -9.94 -1.62 3.45
CA ALA A 72 -9.56 -0.85 4.63
C ALA A 72 -8.12 -0.34 4.53
N LEU A 73 -7.20 -1.14 4.01
CA LEU A 73 -5.80 -0.76 3.77
C LEU A 73 -5.68 0.38 2.76
N ILE A 74 -6.38 0.30 1.62
CA ILE A 74 -6.35 1.36 0.60
C ILE A 74 -6.93 2.66 1.17
N ASN A 75 -8.07 2.60 1.85
CA ASN A 75 -8.66 3.77 2.48
C ASN A 75 -7.75 4.36 3.56
N PHE A 76 -7.12 3.50 4.36
CA PHE A 76 -6.18 3.92 5.39
C PHE A 76 -4.95 4.61 4.79
N PHE A 77 -4.39 4.09 3.70
CA PHE A 77 -3.27 4.73 3.01
C PHE A 77 -3.59 6.17 2.60
N TRP A 78 -4.77 6.41 2.02
CA TRP A 78 -5.15 7.75 1.55
C TRP A 78 -5.56 8.71 2.68
N SER A 79 -6.05 8.20 3.81
CA SER A 79 -6.39 9.02 4.98
C SER A 79 -5.24 9.19 5.99
N TRP A 80 -4.18 8.40 5.84
CA TRP A 80 -3.02 8.42 6.71
C TRP A 80 -2.18 9.67 6.48
N THR A 81 -1.74 10.26 7.59
CA THR A 81 -0.78 11.35 7.63
C THR A 81 0.42 10.89 8.45
N PRO A 82 1.66 11.12 7.98
CA PRO A 82 2.85 10.88 8.78
C PRO A 82 2.71 11.62 10.11
N GLN A 83 2.94 10.93 11.23
CA GLN A 83 3.10 11.61 12.51
C GLN A 83 4.54 12.14 12.54
N ASP A 84 4.70 13.44 12.77
CA ASP A 84 6.00 14.13 12.89
C ASP A 84 6.94 13.48 13.93
#